data_AF-A0A7K0XBS3-F1
#
_entry.id   AF-A0A7K0XBS3-F1
#
_cell.length_a   1.000
_cell.length_b   1.000
_cell.length_c   1.000
_cell.angle_alpha   90.00
_cell.angle_beta   90.00
_cell.angle_gamma   90.00
#
_symmetry.space_group_name_H-M   'P 1'
#
loop_
_entity.id
_entity.type
_entity.pdbx_description
1 polymer ?
#
loop_
_entity_poly.entity_id
_entity_poly.type
_entity_poly.pdbx_seq_one_letter_code
_entity_poly.pdbx_strand_id
1 'polypeptide(L)'
;MVAPQATVLLLNDHLHRNYGALKSATPATHQILFVESDRMVTTRTWHVQRLFFLISARDHFLQELKEEGFQVTLIRSADTASGIAQYRSANPSAELIAAEP
;
A
#
# COMPACT_ATOMS: atom_id res chain seq x y z
N MET A 1 0.79 26.76 -1.59
CA MET A 1 0.76 25.69 -0.57
C MET A 1 0.09 24.50 -1.25
N VAL A 2 0.84 23.43 -1.54
CA VAL A 2 0.25 22.20 -2.09
C VAL A 2 -0.57 21.59 -0.95
N ALA A 3 -1.86 21.33 -1.18
CA ALA A 3 -2.73 20.68 -0.20
C ALA A 3 -2.12 19.35 0.25
N PRO A 4 -2.34 18.90 1.50
CA PRO A 4 -1.86 17.59 1.93
C PRO A 4 -2.51 16.51 1.04
N GLN A 5 -1.68 15.69 0.40
CA GLN A 5 -2.17 14.53 -0.35
C GLN A 5 -2.62 13.46 0.65
N ALA A 6 -3.85 12.99 0.53
CA ALA A 6 -4.30 11.85 1.31
C ALA A 6 -3.51 10.60 0.92
N THR A 7 -3.25 9.70 1.86
CA THR A 7 -2.47 8.48 1.62
C THR A 7 -3.39 7.28 1.63
N VAL A 8 -3.49 6.57 0.50
CA VAL A 8 -4.18 5.28 0.41
C VAL A 8 -3.24 4.18 0.87
N LEU A 9 -3.58 3.51 1.97
CA LEU A 9 -2.93 2.29 2.41
C LEU A 9 -3.55 1.08 1.69
N LEU A 10 -2.72 0.35 0.95
CA LEU A 10 -3.10 -0.87 0.25
C LEU A 10 -2.61 -2.13 0.95
N LEU A 11 -3.42 -3.19 0.87
CA LEU A 11 -3.11 -4.55 1.32
C LEU A 11 -3.01 -5.48 0.10
N ASN A 12 -2.47 -6.70 0.30
CA ASN A 12 -2.19 -7.65 -0.79
C ASN A 12 -3.44 -8.14 -1.55
N ASP A 13 -4.62 -7.90 -1.02
CA ASP A 13 -5.93 -8.25 -1.57
C ASP A 13 -6.75 -7.03 -2.03
N HIS A 14 -6.23 -5.81 -1.90
CA HIS A 14 -6.87 -4.57 -2.36
C HIS A 14 -6.39 -4.14 -3.77
N LEU A 15 -5.89 -5.08 -4.58
CA LEU A 15 -5.25 -4.80 -5.87
C LEU A 15 -6.28 -4.57 -6.99
N HIS A 16 -7.14 -3.57 -6.82
CA HIS A 16 -8.18 -3.22 -7.78
C HIS A 16 -8.36 -1.71 -7.91
N ARG A 17 -7.93 -1.15 -9.05
CA ARG A 17 -7.87 0.30 -9.31
C ARG A 17 -9.18 1.06 -9.08
N ASN A 18 -10.32 0.43 -9.34
CA ASN A 18 -11.66 1.07 -9.29
C ASN A 18 -12.51 0.65 -8.07
N TYR A 19 -11.90 0.16 -6.99
CA TYR A 19 -12.61 -0.32 -5.79
C TYR A 19 -12.04 0.29 -4.50
N GLY A 20 -12.82 0.23 -3.41
CA GLY A 20 -12.40 0.65 -2.07
C GLY A 20 -11.82 2.06 -2.04
N ALA A 21 -10.71 2.23 -1.30
CA ALA A 21 -10.02 3.50 -1.15
C ALA A 21 -9.40 4.05 -2.45
N LEU A 22 -9.23 3.22 -3.50
CA LEU A 22 -8.71 3.67 -4.79
C LEU A 22 -9.79 4.23 -5.72
N LYS A 23 -11.07 3.91 -5.50
CA LYS A 23 -12.17 4.24 -6.43
C LYS A 23 -12.23 5.72 -6.82
N SER A 24 -11.90 6.61 -5.89
CA SER A 24 -11.90 8.06 -6.10
C SER A 24 -10.52 8.70 -5.99
N ALA A 25 -9.47 7.88 -5.84
CA ALA A 25 -8.10 8.37 -5.72
C ALA A 25 -7.55 8.79 -7.10
N THR A 26 -6.86 9.93 -7.11
CA THR A 26 -6.13 10.44 -8.29
C THR A 26 -4.70 10.80 -7.90
N PRO A 27 -3.72 10.72 -8.81
CA PRO A 27 -2.33 11.08 -8.54
C PRO A 27 -2.13 12.52 -8.04
N ALA A 28 -3.02 13.44 -8.41
CA ALA A 28 -2.95 14.83 -7.98
C ALA A 28 -3.35 15.04 -6.52
N THR A 29 -4.15 14.13 -5.97
CA THR A 29 -4.80 14.30 -4.65
C THR A 29 -4.37 13.23 -3.64
N HIS A 30 -3.89 12.08 -4.12
CA HIS A 30 -3.54 10.93 -3.29
C HIS A 30 -2.15 10.39 -3.62
N GLN A 31 -1.52 9.84 -2.61
CA GLN A 31 -0.34 8.97 -2.73
C GLN A 31 -0.65 7.58 -2.20
N ILE A 32 0.16 6.60 -2.58
CA ILE A 32 -0.03 5.20 -2.23
C ILE A 32 1.02 4.80 -1.19
N LEU A 33 0.56 4.15 -0.12
CA LEU A 33 1.40 3.46 0.84
C LEU A 33 1.13 1.96 0.76
N PHE A 34 2.20 1.19 0.68
CA PHE A 34 2.17 -0.26 0.86
C PHE A 34 3.16 -0.66 1.94
N VAL A 35 2.76 -1.56 2.84
CA VAL A 35 3.64 -2.12 3.86
C VAL A 35 3.80 -3.62 3.62
N GLU A 36 5.00 -4.04 3.23
CA GLU A 36 5.39 -5.45 3.20
C GLU A 36 5.78 -5.87 4.63
N SER A 37 4.94 -6.70 5.24
CA SER A 37 5.17 -7.22 6.59
C SER A 37 5.94 -8.54 6.54
N ASP A 38 7.12 -8.58 7.17
CA ASP A 38 7.90 -9.80 7.37
C ASP A 38 7.07 -10.87 8.07
N ARG A 39 6.33 -10.48 9.12
CA ARG A 39 5.37 -11.36 9.80
C ARG A 39 4.36 -11.97 8.81
N MET A 40 3.74 -11.19 7.92
CA MET A 40 2.76 -11.73 6.97
C MET A 40 3.38 -12.74 6.00
N VAL A 41 4.59 -12.48 5.49
CA VAL A 41 5.26 -13.37 4.52
C VAL A 41 5.89 -14.60 5.17
N THR A 42 6.22 -14.56 6.47
CA THR A 42 6.89 -15.67 7.19
C THR A 42 5.98 -16.50 8.10
N THR A 43 4.90 -15.94 8.67
CA THR A 43 4.18 -16.57 9.81
C THR A 43 3.11 -17.55 9.40
N ARG A 44 2.56 -17.44 8.18
CA ARG A 44 1.51 -18.36 7.72
C ARG A 44 2.16 -19.53 7.00
N THR A 45 1.58 -20.72 7.15
CA THR A 45 1.84 -21.90 6.31
C THR A 45 1.33 -21.65 4.89
N TRP A 46 1.89 -20.63 4.24
CA TRP A 46 1.56 -20.30 2.88
C TRP A 46 2.03 -21.42 1.97
N HIS A 47 1.16 -21.82 1.05
CA HIS A 47 1.62 -22.53 -0.13
C HIS A 47 2.54 -21.60 -0.93
N VAL A 48 3.76 -22.04 -1.23
CA VAL A 48 4.82 -21.18 -1.81
C VAL A 48 4.35 -20.48 -3.09
N GLN A 49 3.64 -21.19 -3.98
CA GLN A 49 3.13 -20.60 -5.21
C GLN A 49 2.08 -19.51 -4.96
N ARG A 50 1.27 -19.64 -3.90
CA ARG A 50 0.26 -18.63 -3.55
C ARG A 50 0.92 -17.37 -3.01
N LEU A 51 1.96 -17.53 -2.19
CA LEU A 51 2.72 -16.38 -1.68
C LEU A 51 3.44 -15.67 -2.83
N PHE A 52 4.08 -16.42 -3.73
CA PHE A 52 4.69 -15.86 -4.94
C PHE A 52 3.68 -15.09 -5.78
N PHE A 53 2.49 -15.66 -6.02
CA PHE A 53 1.41 -14.99 -6.75
C PHE A 53 1.01 -13.66 -6.09
N LEU A 54 0.78 -13.62 -4.78
CA LEU A 54 0.38 -12.40 -4.07
C LEU A 54 1.46 -11.30 -4.18
N ILE A 55 2.72 -11.66 -3.97
CA ILE A 55 3.86 -10.73 -4.04
C ILE A 55 4.03 -10.19 -5.47
N SER A 56 3.98 -11.07 -6.47
CA SER A 56 4.08 -10.69 -7.88
C SER A 56 2.92 -9.82 -8.32
N ALA A 57 1.68 -10.18 -7.99
CA ALA A 57 0.50 -9.38 -8.32
C ALA A 57 0.57 -7.97 -7.70
N ARG A 58 1.01 -7.88 -6.43
CA ARG A 58 1.26 -6.58 -5.78
C ARG A 58 2.30 -5.78 -6.54
N ASP A 59 3.46 -6.35 -6.85
CA ASP A 59 4.56 -5.60 -7.47
C ASP A 59 4.16 -5.06 -8.85
N HIS A 60 3.46 -5.87 -9.65
CA HIS A 60 2.89 -5.42 -10.92
C HIS A 60 1.86 -4.30 -10.72
N PHE A 61 0.93 -4.46 -9.78
CA PHE A 61 -0.09 -3.44 -9.52
C PHE A 61 0.50 -2.11 -9.01
N LEU A 62 1.50 -2.16 -8.13
CA LEU A 62 2.20 -0.95 -7.68
C LEU A 62 2.96 -0.27 -8.81
N GLN A 63 3.47 -1.04 -9.78
CA GLN A 63 4.11 -0.50 -10.98
C GLN A 63 3.08 0.18 -11.90
N GLU A 64 1.92 -0.44 -12.13
CA GLU A 64 0.80 0.18 -12.88
C GLU A 64 0.38 1.52 -12.26
N LEU A 65 0.28 1.60 -10.93
CA LEU A 65 -0.07 2.85 -10.23
C LEU A 65 1.03 3.94 -10.40
N LYS A 66 2.31 3.55 -10.41
CA LYS A 66 3.40 4.49 -10.72
C LYS A 66 3.32 5.01 -12.15
N GLU A 67 3.01 4.13 -13.10
CA GLU A 67 2.85 4.49 -14.51
C GLU A 67 1.65 5.42 -14.74
N GLU A 68 0.60 5.28 -13.94
CA GLU A 68 -0.52 6.23 -13.88
C GLU A 68 -0.14 7.59 -13.25
N GLY A 69 1.00 7.66 -12.57
CA GLY A 69 1.58 8.88 -12.01
C GLY A 69 1.43 9.03 -10.50
N PHE A 70 0.91 8.02 -9.78
CA PHE A 70 0.86 8.06 -8.32
C PHE A 70 2.27 8.05 -7.72
N GLN A 71 2.47 8.84 -6.65
CA GLN A 71 3.61 8.62 -5.76
C GLN A 71 3.35 7.35 -4.95
N VAL A 72 4.21 6.34 -5.12
CA VAL A 72 4.07 5.05 -4.43
C VAL A 72 5.22 4.84 -3.46
N THR A 73 4.89 4.63 -2.18
CA THR A 73 5.83 4.32 -1.09
C THR A 73 5.64 2.88 -0.66
N LEU A 74 6.68 2.06 -0.80
CA LEU A 74 6.73 0.70 -0.28
C LEU A 74 7.68 0.65 0.94
N ILE A 75 7.15 0.26 2.09
CA ILE A 75 7.93 0.07 3.32
C ILE A 75 8.00 -1.43 3.62
N ARG A 76 9.21 -1.94 3.81
CA ARG A 76 9.43 -3.26 4.41
C ARG A 76 9.60 -3.10 5.92
N SER A 77 8.83 -3.86 6.70
CA SER A 77 8.87 -3.78 8.16
C SER A 77 8.52 -5.11 8.81
N ALA A 78 8.88 -5.27 10.09
CA ALA A 78 8.58 -6.48 10.86
C ALA A 78 7.07 -6.84 10.82
N ASP A 79 6.22 -5.83 11.01
CA ASP A 79 4.76 -5.93 10.86
C ASP A 79 4.15 -4.67 10.26
N THR A 80 2.87 -4.78 9.86
CA THR A 80 2.11 -3.69 9.27
C THR A 80 2.01 -2.48 10.20
N ALA A 81 1.83 -2.70 11.50
CA ALA A 81 1.70 -1.63 12.49
C ALA A 81 3.00 -0.80 12.58
N SER A 82 4.15 -1.46 12.60
CA SER A 82 5.47 -0.83 12.61
C SER A 82 5.73 -0.03 11.34
N GLY A 83 5.37 -0.56 10.17
CA GLY A 83 5.50 0.17 8.90
C GLY A 83 4.60 1.40 8.82
N ILE A 84 3.36 1.31 9.33
CA ILE A 84 2.46 2.48 9.44
C ILE A 84 3.05 3.52 10.40
N ALA A 85 3.60 3.09 11.54
CA ALA A 85 4.24 4.00 12.50
C ALA A 85 5.45 4.72 11.88
N GLN A 86 6.29 3.99 11.13
CA GLN A 86 7.40 4.56 10.37
C GLN A 86 6.93 5.57 9.33
N TYR A 87 5.84 5.27 8.60
CA TYR A 87 5.29 6.21 7.63
C TYR A 87 4.79 7.49 8.30
N ARG A 88 4.05 7.36 9.41
CA ARG A 88 3.51 8.50 10.16
C ARG A 88 4.59 9.38 10.77
N SER A 89 5.72 8.82 11.22
CA SER A 89 6.81 9.64 11.75
C SER A 89 7.47 10.50 10.67
N ALA A 90 7.58 9.98 9.44
CA ALA A 90 8.05 10.73 8.29
C ALA A 90 6.98 11.69 7.71
N ASN A 91 5.70 11.40 7.90
CA ASN A 91 4.56 12.12 7.33
C ASN A 91 3.50 12.44 8.40
N PRO A 92 3.81 13.29 9.39
CA PRO A 92 2.96 13.49 10.57
C PRO A 92 1.58 14.08 10.27
N SER A 93 1.45 14.82 9.16
CA SER A 93 0.18 15.44 8.73
C SER A 93 -0.57 14.63 7.67
N ALA A 94 -0.08 13.45 7.29
CA ALA A 94 -0.72 12.64 6.25
C ALA A 94 -1.96 11.93 6.80
N GLU A 95 -3.10 12.20 6.18
CA GLU A 95 -4.32 11.41 6.40
C GLU A 95 -4.15 10.04 5.73
N LEU A 96 -4.42 8.96 6.47
CA LEU A 96 -4.34 7.59 5.99
C LEU A 96 -5.74 7.03 5.81
N ILE A 97 -6.06 6.61 4.59
CA ILE A 97 -7.32 5.95 4.24
C ILE A 97 -7.04 4.52 3.79
N ALA A 98 -7.89 3.59 4.20
CA ALA A 98 -7.80 2.19 3.80
C ALA A 98 -9.20 1.63 3.58
N ALA A 99 -9.33 0.64 2.71
CA ALA A 99 -10.52 -0.21 2.70
C ALA A 99 -10.47 -1.16 3.92
N GLU A 100 -11.63 -1.60 4.39
CA GLU A 100 -11.71 -2.65 5.41
C GLU A 100 -11.20 -3.99 4.83
N PRO A 101 -10.39 -4.75 5.60
CA PRO A 101 -9.86 -6.05 5.19
C PRO A 101 -10.88 -7.19 5.30
#